data_AF-A0A1B0B5I9-F1
#
_entry.id   AF-A0A1B0B5I9-F1
#
_cell.length_a   1.000
_cell.length_b   1.000
_cell.length_c   1.000
_cell.angle_alpha   90.00
_cell.angle_beta   90.00
_cell.angle_gamma   90.00
#
_symmetry.space_group_name_H-M   'P 1'
#
loop_
_entity.id
_entity.type
_entity.pdbx_description
1 polymer ?
#
loop_
_entity_poly.entity_id
_entity_poly.type
_entity_poly.pdbx_seq_one_letter_code
_entity_poly.pdbx_strand_id
1 'polypeptide(L)'
;MTTKFGVDFLKAVAGYMSQNGSHDSIIKCFRITGGGNGRCIGEFTVTKEHLNSHGGLHGGFIATLVDNVTTYALMSKESHPGVSIDLHVNYFQSVKEGDEVILNANTLRAGKTLAYVDCVLTRKFDGAVIAQGGQSKFVKITGGGEGKCTAEFTVAAEHLNRAGGLHGGFTATLVDMVTTYALMSKPCHPGVSVNINVNYLKPAREGDDVIIDASLLRAGKKLAFLECELRHKKDNSLIAKGGHTKFVDFQ
;
A
#
# COMPACT_ATOMS: atom_id res chain seq x y z
N MET A 1 18.11 15.09 -21.93
CA MET A 1 17.40 13.79 -22.02
C MET A 1 16.34 13.78 -20.93
N THR A 2 15.07 13.99 -21.28
CA THR A 2 13.94 13.87 -20.36
C THR A 2 13.83 12.40 -19.95
N THR A 3 14.18 12.08 -18.71
CA THR A 3 14.04 10.73 -18.17
C THR A 3 12.55 10.35 -18.20
N LYS A 4 12.22 9.25 -18.88
CA LYS A 4 10.87 8.72 -19.11
C LYS A 4 10.01 8.59 -17.82
N PHE A 5 10.67 8.54 -16.66
CA PHE A 5 10.06 8.41 -15.32
C PHE A 5 10.50 9.54 -14.35
N GLY A 6 10.84 10.71 -14.90
CA GLY A 6 11.23 11.90 -14.11
C GLY A 6 10.03 12.69 -13.55
N VAL A 7 10.28 13.93 -13.16
CA VAL A 7 9.26 14.81 -12.53
C VAL A 7 7.99 14.99 -13.37
N ASP A 8 8.10 15.03 -14.70
CA ASP A 8 6.94 15.20 -15.59
C ASP A 8 6.02 13.97 -15.59
N PHE A 9 6.60 12.77 -15.51
CA PHE A 9 5.84 11.53 -15.33
C PHE A 9 5.08 11.55 -14.00
N LEU A 10 5.74 11.96 -12.92
CA LEU A 10 5.11 12.04 -11.60
C LEU A 10 3.94 13.03 -11.58
N LYS A 11 4.10 14.19 -12.20
CA LYS A 11 3.03 15.18 -12.36
C LYS A 11 1.84 14.63 -13.16
N ALA A 12 2.11 13.89 -14.25
CA ALA A 12 1.06 13.27 -15.05
C ALA A 12 0.27 12.22 -14.26
N VAL A 13 0.96 11.35 -13.51
CA VAL A 13 0.33 10.32 -12.65
C VAL A 13 -0.54 10.97 -11.57
N ALA A 14 0.00 11.94 -10.82
CA ALA A 14 -0.76 12.64 -9.78
C ALA A 14 -1.98 13.39 -10.34
N GLY A 15 -1.84 13.99 -11.53
CA GLY A 15 -2.93 14.62 -12.25
C GLY A 15 -4.05 13.64 -12.59
N TYR A 16 -3.72 12.44 -13.08
CA TYR A 16 -4.71 11.39 -13.38
C TYR A 16 -5.43 10.89 -12.12
N MET A 17 -4.69 10.60 -11.05
CA MET A 17 -5.24 10.03 -9.81
C MET A 17 -6.23 10.98 -9.12
N SER A 18 -6.01 12.29 -9.21
CA SER A 18 -6.85 13.29 -8.53
C SER A 18 -8.09 13.74 -9.33
N GLN A 19 -8.27 13.33 -10.59
CA GLN A 19 -9.35 13.84 -11.46
C GLN A 19 -10.73 13.24 -11.20
N ASN A 20 -10.84 12.09 -10.54
CA ASN A 20 -12.08 11.29 -10.53
C ASN A 20 -13.11 11.64 -9.43
N GLY A 21 -12.90 12.71 -8.64
CA GLY A 21 -13.83 13.08 -7.57
C GLY A 21 -13.90 12.08 -6.40
N SER A 22 -12.98 11.11 -6.35
CA SER A 22 -12.83 10.12 -5.29
C SER A 22 -12.04 10.68 -4.09
N HIS A 23 -11.76 9.84 -3.08
CA HIS A 23 -10.90 10.18 -1.93
C HIS A 23 -9.57 10.84 -2.35
N ASP A 24 -9.00 10.43 -3.49
CA ASP A 24 -7.76 10.97 -4.04
C ASP A 24 -7.88 12.43 -4.53
N SER A 25 -9.06 13.03 -4.51
CA SER A 25 -9.21 14.47 -4.76
C SER A 25 -8.56 15.32 -3.68
N ILE A 26 -8.38 14.77 -2.46
CA ILE A 26 -7.80 15.48 -1.32
C ILE A 26 -6.33 15.85 -1.53
N ILE A 27 -5.63 15.14 -2.43
CA ILE A 27 -4.20 15.40 -2.72
C ILE A 27 -3.99 16.45 -3.83
N LYS A 28 -5.04 17.07 -4.39
CA LYS A 28 -4.90 18.15 -5.40
C LYS A 28 -4.08 19.34 -4.91
N CYS A 29 -4.04 19.56 -3.60
CA CYS A 29 -3.23 20.61 -2.99
C CYS A 29 -1.72 20.35 -3.08
N PHE A 30 -1.31 19.09 -3.33
CA PHE A 30 0.10 18.69 -3.35
C PHE A 30 0.72 18.92 -4.73
N ARG A 31 1.68 19.83 -4.78
CA ARG A 31 2.44 20.16 -5.99
C ARG A 31 3.76 19.41 -6.01
N ILE A 32 3.93 18.52 -6.98
CA ILE A 32 5.20 17.84 -7.22
C ILE A 32 6.23 18.82 -7.80
N THR A 33 7.34 18.99 -7.09
CA THR A 33 8.43 19.93 -7.41
C THR A 33 9.69 19.21 -7.90
N GLY A 34 9.85 17.92 -7.62
CA GLY A 34 10.99 17.12 -8.08
C GLY A 34 10.77 15.63 -7.93
N GLY A 35 11.65 14.82 -8.52
CA GLY A 35 11.60 13.37 -8.41
C GLY A 35 12.11 12.65 -9.64
N GLY A 36 12.04 11.32 -9.59
CA GLY A 36 12.62 10.39 -10.56
C GLY A 36 13.50 9.34 -9.89
N ASN A 37 13.61 8.16 -10.51
CA ASN A 37 14.47 7.06 -10.07
C ASN A 37 14.28 6.67 -8.60
N GLY A 38 13.02 6.46 -8.19
CA GLY A 38 12.67 6.06 -6.84
C GLY A 38 12.35 7.23 -5.90
N ARG A 39 12.33 8.48 -6.37
CA ARG A 39 12.07 9.65 -5.51
C ARG A 39 10.86 10.45 -5.97
N CYS A 40 10.13 11.01 -5.02
CA CYS A 40 9.09 12.00 -5.27
C CYS A 40 9.19 13.11 -4.21
N ILE A 41 9.29 14.36 -4.68
CA ILE A 41 9.36 15.54 -3.84
C ILE A 41 8.22 16.47 -4.27
N GLY A 42 7.49 16.98 -3.29
CA GLY A 42 6.50 18.01 -3.54
C GLY A 42 6.18 18.77 -2.28
N GLU A 43 5.29 19.73 -2.42
CA GLU A 43 4.93 20.64 -1.35
C GLU A 43 3.45 21.00 -1.42
N PHE A 44 2.89 21.41 -0.28
CA PHE A 44 1.56 21.98 -0.21
C PHE A 44 1.49 23.06 0.88
N THR A 45 0.52 23.95 0.74
CA THR A 45 0.17 24.92 1.79
C THR A 45 -0.98 24.36 2.61
N VAL A 46 -0.84 24.39 3.93
CA VAL A 46 -1.89 23.93 4.85
C VAL A 46 -3.06 24.91 4.80
N THR A 47 -4.24 24.42 4.45
CA THR A 47 -5.49 25.18 4.48
C THR A 47 -6.37 24.66 5.60
N LYS A 48 -7.44 25.40 5.92
CA LYS A 48 -8.45 25.00 6.90
C LYS A 48 -9.02 23.59 6.67
N GLU A 49 -9.14 23.14 5.42
CA GLU A 49 -9.67 21.81 5.06
C GLU A 49 -8.73 20.66 5.47
N HIS A 50 -7.44 20.93 5.66
CA HIS A 50 -6.45 19.93 6.06
C HIS A 50 -6.35 19.77 7.58
N LEU A 51 -7.03 20.63 8.36
CA LEU A 51 -6.90 20.67 9.82
C LEU A 51 -7.85 19.68 10.51
N ASN A 52 -7.44 19.24 11.70
CA ASN A 52 -8.31 18.58 12.65
C ASN A 52 -9.12 19.61 13.48
N SER A 53 -10.01 19.12 14.34
CA SER A 53 -10.84 19.94 15.23
C SER A 53 -10.04 20.81 16.23
N HIS A 54 -8.77 20.51 16.43
CA HIS A 54 -7.86 21.26 17.32
C HIS A 54 -6.97 22.25 16.55
N GLY A 55 -7.25 22.48 15.26
CA GLY A 55 -6.53 23.45 14.43
C GLY A 55 -5.08 23.07 14.11
N GLY A 56 -4.75 21.77 14.15
CA GLY A 56 -3.47 21.24 13.64
C GLY A 56 -3.69 20.39 12.40
N LEU A 57 -2.67 20.23 11.57
CA LEU A 57 -2.70 19.34 10.40
C LEU A 57 -3.19 17.93 10.78
N HIS A 58 -4.21 17.44 10.08
CA HIS A 58 -4.87 16.19 10.42
C HIS A 58 -3.94 14.99 10.18
N GLY A 59 -3.71 14.15 11.19
CA GLY A 59 -2.81 12.99 11.07
C GLY A 59 -3.22 12.02 9.96
N GLY A 60 -4.52 11.76 9.81
CA GLY A 60 -5.05 10.96 8.71
C GLY A 60 -4.74 11.55 7.32
N PHE A 61 -4.70 12.87 7.18
CA PHE A 61 -4.34 13.51 5.92
C PHE A 61 -2.84 13.36 5.62
N ILE A 62 -1.99 13.46 6.65
CA ILE A 62 -0.56 13.13 6.53
C ILE A 62 -0.38 11.68 6.07
N ALA A 63 -1.12 10.73 6.65
CA ALA A 63 -1.07 9.33 6.25
C ALA A 63 -1.48 9.13 4.78
N THR A 64 -2.55 9.78 4.32
CA THR A 64 -2.96 9.76 2.90
C THR A 64 -1.89 10.33 1.97
N LEU A 65 -1.23 11.43 2.36
CA LEU A 65 -0.12 12.00 1.58
C LEU A 65 1.08 11.06 1.55
N VAL A 66 1.43 10.43 2.69
CA VAL A 66 2.51 9.43 2.74
C VAL A 66 2.21 8.30 1.77
N ASP A 67 1.01 7.71 1.79
CA ASP A 67 0.62 6.61 0.88
C ASP A 67 0.79 6.99 -0.60
N ASN A 68 0.29 8.16 -0.99
CA ASN A 68 0.32 8.62 -2.39
C ASN A 68 1.75 8.94 -2.84
N VAL A 69 2.46 9.77 -2.09
CA VAL A 69 3.78 10.29 -2.49
C VAL A 69 4.83 9.17 -2.54
N THR A 70 4.75 8.21 -1.60
CA THR A 70 5.62 7.02 -1.64
C THR A 70 5.26 6.08 -2.80
N THR A 71 3.99 6.01 -3.21
CA THR A 71 3.58 5.26 -4.41
C THR A 71 4.15 5.90 -5.68
N TYR A 72 4.10 7.23 -5.78
CA TYR A 72 4.71 7.97 -6.89
C TYR A 72 6.23 7.77 -6.95
N ALA A 73 6.90 7.83 -5.79
CA ALA A 73 8.32 7.56 -5.69
C ALA A 73 8.66 6.16 -6.25
N LEU A 74 7.91 5.12 -5.88
CA LEU A 74 8.11 3.76 -6.39
C LEU A 74 7.90 3.66 -7.91
N MET A 75 6.82 4.23 -8.43
CA MET A 75 6.51 4.23 -9.87
C MET A 75 7.58 4.93 -10.70
N SER A 76 8.27 5.93 -10.13
CA SER A 76 9.38 6.63 -10.80
C SER A 76 10.63 5.76 -11.02
N LYS A 77 10.64 4.52 -10.51
CA LYS A 77 11.70 3.51 -10.67
C LYS A 77 11.25 2.33 -11.57
N GLU A 78 10.28 2.56 -12.45
CA GLU A 78 9.73 1.53 -13.35
C GLU A 78 9.16 0.32 -12.61
N SER A 79 8.81 0.51 -11.33
CA SER A 79 8.27 -0.54 -10.47
C SER A 79 6.75 -0.44 -10.43
N HIS A 80 6.09 -1.59 -10.41
CA HIS A 80 4.64 -1.64 -10.24
C HIS A 80 4.27 -1.06 -8.86
N PRO A 81 3.28 -0.15 -8.75
CA PRO A 81 2.96 0.53 -7.49
C PRO A 81 2.50 -0.43 -6.39
N GLY A 82 1.77 -1.46 -6.79
CA GLY A 82 1.29 -2.50 -5.88
C GLY A 82 0.29 -2.04 -4.84
N VAL A 83 0.21 -2.82 -3.77
CA VAL A 83 -0.64 -2.54 -2.61
C VAL A 83 0.19 -2.34 -1.37
N SER A 84 -0.25 -1.40 -0.54
CA SER A 84 0.33 -1.10 0.76
C SER A 84 0.07 -2.28 1.69
N ILE A 85 1.14 -2.95 2.12
CA ILE A 85 1.10 -4.02 3.12
C ILE A 85 1.05 -3.43 4.52
N ASP A 86 1.83 -2.37 4.70
CA ASP A 86 1.85 -1.54 5.88
C ASP A 86 1.90 -0.08 5.46
N LEU A 87 1.46 0.77 6.38
CA LEU A 87 1.70 2.19 6.36
C LEU A 87 1.85 2.64 7.80
N HIS A 88 2.94 3.35 8.08
CA HIS A 88 3.18 3.91 9.40
C HIS A 88 3.55 5.38 9.28
N VAL A 89 3.17 6.15 10.31
CA VAL A 89 3.51 7.57 10.43
C VAL A 89 3.82 7.86 11.89
N ASN A 90 4.99 8.44 12.13
CA ASN A 90 5.37 9.08 13.39
C ASN A 90 5.14 10.59 13.25
N TYR A 91 4.51 11.19 14.28
CA TYR A 91 4.20 12.62 14.32
C TYR A 91 5.08 13.29 15.37
N PHE A 92 5.83 14.32 14.97
CA PHE A 92 6.79 14.98 15.85
C PHE A 92 6.36 16.41 16.22
N GLN A 93 5.72 17.14 15.30
CA GLN A 93 5.34 18.52 15.54
C GLN A 93 3.97 18.85 14.93
N SER A 94 3.22 19.73 15.61
CA SER A 94 1.98 20.29 15.08
C SER A 94 2.27 21.29 13.97
N VAL A 95 1.44 21.31 12.92
CA VAL A 95 1.53 22.24 11.80
C VAL A 95 0.23 23.03 11.70
N LYS A 96 0.32 24.33 11.42
CA LYS A 96 -0.81 25.26 11.45
C LYS A 96 -1.24 25.68 10.04
N GLU A 97 -2.42 26.29 9.96
CA GLU A 97 -2.89 26.89 8.72
C GLU A 97 -1.88 27.92 8.19
N GLY A 98 -1.65 27.92 6.88
CA GLY A 98 -0.69 28.79 6.21
C GLY A 98 0.74 28.23 6.13
N ASP A 99 1.10 27.24 6.96
CA ASP A 99 2.42 26.61 6.86
C ASP A 99 2.60 25.92 5.50
N GLU A 100 3.78 26.06 4.92
CA GLU A 100 4.20 25.28 3.76
C GLU A 100 4.94 24.01 4.22
N VAL A 101 4.49 22.86 3.72
CA VAL A 101 5.06 21.55 4.06
C VAL A 101 5.63 20.91 2.80
N ILE A 102 6.84 20.40 2.91
CA ILE A 102 7.53 19.62 1.89
C ILE A 102 7.46 18.14 2.27
N LEU A 103 7.11 17.29 1.30
CA LEU A 103 7.22 15.84 1.41
C LEU A 103 8.34 15.35 0.50
N ASN A 104 9.21 14.49 1.02
CA ASN A 104 10.31 13.87 0.30
C ASN A 104 10.25 12.37 0.52
N ALA A 105 9.75 11.65 -0.48
CA ALA A 105 9.70 10.19 -0.48
C ALA A 105 10.86 9.58 -1.24
N ASN A 106 11.40 8.49 -0.72
CA ASN A 106 12.52 7.77 -1.30
C ASN A 106 12.32 6.25 -1.23
N THR A 107 12.46 5.61 -2.40
CA THR A 107 12.36 4.16 -2.55
C THR A 107 13.67 3.55 -2.12
N LEU A 108 13.70 3.07 -0.87
CA LEU A 108 14.86 2.43 -0.26
C LEU A 108 15.25 1.18 -1.02
N ARG A 109 14.27 0.35 -1.37
CA ARG A 109 14.46 -0.89 -2.13
C ARG A 109 13.23 -1.16 -2.97
N ALA A 110 13.44 -1.57 -4.21
CA ALA A 110 12.40 -2.12 -5.08
C ALA A 110 12.92 -3.44 -5.64
N GLY A 111 12.46 -4.55 -5.06
CA GLY A 111 12.72 -5.90 -5.53
C GLY A 111 11.64 -6.37 -6.50
N LYS A 112 11.73 -7.64 -6.92
CA LYS A 112 10.73 -8.26 -7.81
C LYS A 112 9.35 -8.42 -7.19
N THR A 113 9.27 -8.44 -5.85
CA THR A 113 8.08 -8.85 -5.08
C THR A 113 7.69 -7.83 -4.01
N LEU A 114 8.65 -7.01 -3.55
CA LEU A 114 8.50 -6.10 -2.44
C LEU A 114 9.24 -4.80 -2.72
N ALA A 115 8.64 -3.69 -2.31
CA ALA A 115 9.30 -2.41 -2.27
C ALA A 115 9.12 -1.77 -0.90
N TYR A 116 10.16 -1.08 -0.43
CA TYR A 116 10.15 -0.30 0.79
C TYR A 116 10.40 1.16 0.41
N VAL A 117 9.53 2.03 0.90
CA VAL A 117 9.57 3.45 0.58
C VAL A 117 9.35 4.24 1.84
N ASP A 118 10.24 5.18 2.14
CA ASP A 118 10.07 6.12 3.24
C ASP A 118 9.61 7.48 2.72
N CYS A 119 9.12 8.31 3.64
CA CYS A 119 8.75 9.69 3.39
C CYS A 119 9.03 10.53 4.63
N VAL A 120 9.74 11.63 4.43
CA VAL A 120 9.99 12.64 5.45
C VAL A 120 9.20 13.89 5.10
N LEU A 121 8.48 14.42 6.08
CA LEU A 121 7.75 15.68 5.97
C LEU A 121 8.49 16.76 6.76
N THR A 122 8.80 17.88 6.10
CA THR A 122 9.48 19.02 6.70
C THR A 122 8.70 20.30 6.50
N ARG A 123 8.66 21.16 7.51
CA ARG A 123 8.13 22.51 7.37
C ARG A 123 9.15 23.41 6.66
N LYS A 124 8.68 24.21 5.71
CA LYS A 124 9.56 24.91 4.75
C LYS A 124 10.34 26.08 5.34
N PHE A 125 9.75 26.83 6.28
CA PHE A 125 10.39 28.06 6.78
C PHE A 125 11.54 27.79 7.77
N ASP A 126 11.48 26.70 8.54
CA ASP A 126 12.46 26.35 9.58
C ASP A 126 13.18 25.02 9.32
N GLY A 127 12.71 24.22 8.34
CA GLY A 127 13.25 22.90 8.05
C GLY A 127 12.89 21.83 9.08
N ALA A 128 11.99 22.13 10.03
CA ALA A 128 11.68 21.19 11.10
C ALA A 128 10.98 19.94 10.56
N VAL A 129 11.41 18.76 11.01
CA VAL A 129 10.75 17.49 10.68
C VAL A 129 9.43 17.43 11.46
N ILE A 130 8.30 17.42 10.73
CA ILE A 130 6.97 17.43 11.33
C ILE A 130 6.43 16.01 11.52
N ALA A 131 6.80 15.12 10.61
CA ALA A 131 6.37 13.72 10.58
C ALA A 131 7.32 12.90 9.70
N GLN A 132 7.37 11.61 9.97
CA GLN A 132 8.07 10.64 9.12
C GLN A 132 7.20 9.41 9.00
N GLY A 133 7.08 8.89 7.78
CA GLY A 133 6.34 7.67 7.54
C GLY A 133 6.98 6.83 6.46
N GLY A 134 6.31 5.73 6.13
CA GLY A 134 6.74 4.84 5.07
C GLY A 134 5.74 3.73 4.85
N GLN A 135 5.99 2.98 3.78
CA GLN A 135 5.20 1.84 3.39
C GLN A 135 6.08 0.72 2.83
N SER A 136 5.66 -0.51 3.12
CA SER A 136 6.02 -1.68 2.35
C SER A 136 4.94 -1.95 1.30
N LYS A 137 5.33 -2.07 0.03
CA LYS A 137 4.44 -2.44 -1.08
C LYS A 137 4.74 -3.87 -1.53
N PHE A 138 3.71 -4.70 -1.67
CA PHE A 138 3.84 -6.02 -2.29
C PHE A 138 3.47 -5.94 -3.76
N VAL A 139 4.31 -6.47 -4.65
CA VAL A 139 3.85 -7.09 -5.90
C VAL A 139 4.86 -8.07 -6.46
N LYS A 140 4.61 -9.38 -6.31
CA LYS A 140 4.69 -10.24 -7.48
C LYS A 140 3.46 -11.10 -7.56
N ILE A 141 2.46 -10.59 -8.28
CA ILE A 141 1.41 -11.42 -8.82
C ILE A 141 2.06 -12.27 -9.91
N THR A 142 2.13 -13.58 -9.69
CA THR A 142 2.75 -14.54 -10.63
C THR A 142 1.72 -15.12 -11.60
N GLY A 143 0.44 -14.98 -11.30
CA GLY A 143 -0.65 -15.43 -12.14
C GLY A 143 -2.01 -15.00 -11.58
N GLY A 144 -3.04 -15.10 -12.40
CA GLY A 144 -4.41 -14.78 -11.99
C GLY A 144 -5.36 -14.78 -13.17
N GLY A 145 -6.65 -14.62 -12.87
CA GLY A 145 -7.72 -14.69 -13.86
C GLY A 145 -8.87 -15.57 -13.39
N GLU A 146 -10.07 -15.27 -13.88
CA GLU A 146 -11.26 -16.10 -13.68
C GLU A 146 -11.60 -16.43 -12.22
N GLY A 147 -11.38 -15.50 -11.30
CA GLY A 147 -11.62 -15.70 -9.87
C GLY A 147 -10.38 -16.21 -9.13
N LYS A 148 -9.19 -16.20 -9.72
CA LYS A 148 -7.95 -16.67 -9.10
C LYS A 148 -6.88 -15.59 -9.06
N CYS A 149 -6.01 -15.66 -8.06
CA CYS A 149 -4.80 -14.85 -7.98
C CYS A 149 -3.70 -15.66 -7.28
N THR A 150 -2.51 -15.69 -7.88
CA THR A 150 -1.31 -16.28 -7.27
C THR A 150 -0.28 -15.19 -7.06
N ALA A 151 0.32 -15.17 -5.88
CA ALA A 151 1.35 -14.24 -5.46
C ALA A 151 2.53 -14.98 -4.83
N GLU A 152 3.72 -14.38 -4.85
CA GLU A 152 4.88 -14.93 -4.13
C GLU A 152 5.71 -13.85 -3.42
N PHE A 153 6.22 -14.15 -2.22
CA PHE A 153 7.09 -13.26 -1.46
C PHE A 153 8.16 -14.05 -0.67
N THR A 154 9.24 -13.37 -0.29
CA THR A 154 10.24 -13.90 0.64
C THR A 154 10.02 -13.28 2.00
N VAL A 155 9.99 -14.08 3.08
CA VAL A 155 9.84 -13.57 4.44
C VAL A 155 11.08 -12.77 4.83
N ALA A 156 10.89 -11.52 5.26
CA ALA A 156 11.93 -10.63 5.76
C ALA A 156 11.81 -10.46 7.28
N ALA A 157 12.85 -9.95 7.94
CA ALA A 157 12.91 -9.77 9.39
C ALA A 157 11.72 -8.95 9.93
N GLU A 158 11.28 -7.95 9.17
CA GLU A 158 10.17 -7.04 9.51
C GLU A 158 8.80 -7.72 9.46
N HIS A 159 8.68 -8.85 8.76
CA HIS A 159 7.45 -9.63 8.70
C HIS A 159 7.27 -10.55 9.90
N LEU A 160 8.27 -10.65 10.78
CA LEU A 160 8.28 -11.60 11.88
C LEU A 160 7.57 -11.06 13.12
N ASN A 161 7.00 -11.96 13.91
CA ASN A 161 6.63 -11.69 15.29
C ASN A 161 7.85 -11.85 16.23
N ARG A 162 7.64 -11.57 17.52
CA ARG A 162 8.68 -11.69 18.55
C ARG A 162 9.26 -13.10 18.71
N ALA A 163 8.56 -14.13 18.24
CA ALA A 163 9.02 -15.52 18.26
C ALA A 163 9.77 -15.92 16.97
N GLY A 164 10.03 -14.98 16.06
CA GLY A 164 10.82 -15.22 14.84
C GLY A 164 10.05 -15.96 13.73
N GLY A 165 8.72 -16.04 13.83
CA GLY A 165 7.86 -16.59 12.76
C GLY A 165 7.06 -15.48 12.07
N LEU A 166 6.61 -15.73 10.84
CA LEU A 166 5.76 -14.83 10.07
C LEU A 166 4.57 -14.37 10.93
N HIS A 167 4.41 -13.05 11.02
CA HIS A 167 3.43 -12.44 11.89
C HIS A 167 2.01 -12.80 11.45
N GLY A 168 1.15 -13.18 12.40
CA GLY A 168 -0.23 -13.55 12.10
C GLY A 168 -1.02 -12.42 11.45
N GLY A 169 -0.89 -11.21 11.99
CA GLY A 169 -1.45 -9.99 11.37
C GLY A 169 -1.00 -9.75 9.92
N PHE A 170 0.30 -9.90 9.63
CA PHE A 170 0.82 -9.79 8.26
C PHE A 170 0.22 -10.86 7.33
N THR A 171 0.09 -12.09 7.84
CA THR A 171 -0.57 -13.19 7.13
C THR A 171 -2.03 -12.85 6.82
N ALA A 172 -2.77 -12.27 7.76
CA ALA A 172 -4.15 -11.83 7.55
C ALA A 172 -4.26 -10.73 6.49
N THR A 173 -3.33 -9.77 6.49
CA THR A 173 -3.23 -8.74 5.43
C THR A 173 -3.00 -9.37 4.06
N LEU A 174 -2.13 -10.37 3.96
CA LEU A 174 -1.92 -11.10 2.71
C LEU A 174 -3.19 -11.81 2.23
N VAL A 175 -3.92 -12.47 3.13
CA VAL A 175 -5.20 -13.10 2.82
C VAL A 175 -6.20 -12.07 2.27
N ASP A 176 -6.34 -10.92 2.94
CA ASP A 176 -7.22 -9.82 2.50
C ASP A 176 -6.90 -9.35 1.08
N MET A 177 -5.63 -9.02 0.83
CA MET A 177 -5.19 -8.46 -0.46
C MET A 177 -5.32 -9.48 -1.60
N VAL A 178 -4.75 -10.68 -1.45
CA VAL A 178 -4.66 -11.65 -2.56
C VAL A 178 -6.04 -12.20 -2.92
N THR A 179 -6.94 -12.38 -1.94
CA THR A 179 -8.33 -12.71 -2.23
C THR A 179 -9.07 -11.55 -2.91
N THR A 180 -8.83 -10.30 -2.52
CA THR A 180 -9.41 -9.14 -3.22
C THR A 180 -9.01 -9.12 -4.69
N TYR A 181 -7.75 -9.41 -5.01
CA TYR A 181 -7.30 -9.54 -6.40
C TYR A 181 -7.93 -10.72 -7.14
N ALA A 182 -8.09 -11.86 -6.47
CA ALA A 182 -8.83 -12.98 -7.05
C ALA A 182 -10.27 -12.58 -7.39
N LEU A 183 -10.97 -11.85 -6.50
CA LEU A 183 -12.32 -11.33 -6.76
C LEU A 183 -12.34 -10.37 -7.96
N MET A 184 -11.44 -9.39 -7.98
CA MET A 184 -11.34 -8.37 -9.04
C MET A 184 -10.95 -8.93 -10.42
N SER A 185 -10.51 -10.18 -10.50
CA SER A 185 -10.32 -10.87 -11.78
C SER A 185 -11.65 -11.30 -12.45
N LYS A 186 -12.78 -11.08 -11.78
CA LYS A 186 -14.14 -11.09 -12.34
C LYS A 186 -14.64 -9.64 -12.49
N PRO A 187 -15.60 -9.37 -13.40
CA PRO A 187 -16.16 -8.03 -13.58
C PRO A 187 -17.05 -7.64 -12.38
N CYS A 188 -16.41 -7.26 -11.27
CA CYS A 188 -17.09 -6.92 -10.02
C CYS A 188 -16.28 -5.90 -9.21
N HIS A 189 -16.98 -5.13 -8.38
CA HIS A 189 -16.33 -4.23 -7.43
C HIS A 189 -15.53 -5.04 -6.39
N PRO A 190 -14.38 -4.57 -5.88
CA PRO A 190 -13.59 -5.26 -4.85
C PRO A 190 -14.32 -5.59 -3.55
N GLY A 191 -15.54 -5.07 -3.37
CA GLY A 191 -16.37 -5.24 -2.18
C GLY A 191 -15.75 -4.67 -0.90
N VAL A 192 -16.46 -4.85 0.21
CA VAL A 192 -15.96 -4.55 1.56
C VAL A 192 -15.92 -5.84 2.38
N SER A 193 -14.91 -5.99 3.23
CA SER A 193 -14.69 -7.21 4.01
C SER A 193 -15.76 -7.36 5.09
N VAL A 194 -16.50 -8.47 5.08
CA VAL A 194 -17.50 -8.85 6.10
C VAL A 194 -16.87 -9.74 7.15
N ASN A 195 -16.03 -10.68 6.73
CA ASN A 195 -15.32 -11.57 7.63
C ASN A 195 -14.01 -12.05 7.00
N ILE A 196 -12.94 -12.07 7.79
CA ILE A 196 -11.67 -12.72 7.45
C ILE A 196 -11.34 -13.69 8.58
N ASN A 197 -10.97 -14.91 8.22
CA ASN A 197 -10.47 -15.91 9.16
C ASN A 197 -9.16 -16.51 8.64
N VAL A 198 -8.24 -16.83 9.55
CA VAL A 198 -6.95 -17.44 9.21
C VAL A 198 -6.65 -18.57 10.17
N ASN A 199 -6.37 -19.76 9.63
CA ASN A 199 -5.84 -20.90 10.35
C ASN A 199 -4.32 -20.96 10.15
N TYR A 200 -3.56 -20.93 11.24
CA TYR A 200 -2.09 -21.01 11.23
C TYR A 200 -1.65 -22.45 11.49
N LEU A 201 -0.88 -23.02 10.58
CA LEU A 201 -0.58 -24.46 10.57
C LEU A 201 0.92 -24.75 10.72
N LYS A 202 1.76 -23.95 10.06
CA LYS A 202 3.23 -24.05 10.18
C LYS A 202 3.86 -22.66 10.23
N PRO A 203 5.01 -22.51 10.92
CA PRO A 203 5.76 -21.27 10.86
C PRO A 203 6.40 -21.08 9.48
N ALA A 204 6.56 -19.83 9.07
CA ALA A 204 7.51 -19.42 8.05
C ALA A 204 8.52 -18.48 8.71
N ARG A 205 9.81 -18.67 8.44
CA ARG A 205 10.92 -17.93 9.04
C ARG A 205 11.54 -16.98 8.03
N GLU A 206 12.37 -16.06 8.51
CA GLU A 206 13.16 -15.19 7.64
C GLU A 206 13.88 -15.99 6.53
N GLY A 207 13.81 -15.48 5.31
CA GLY A 207 14.38 -16.11 4.12
C GLY A 207 13.53 -17.20 3.48
N ASP A 208 12.45 -17.68 4.11
CA ASP A 208 11.54 -18.62 3.45
C ASP A 208 10.80 -17.94 2.28
N ASP A 209 10.79 -18.59 1.12
CA ASP A 209 9.95 -18.19 -0.01
C ASP A 209 8.54 -18.78 0.16
N VAL A 210 7.52 -17.94 0.03
CA VAL A 210 6.12 -18.27 0.25
C VAL A 210 5.32 -18.00 -1.02
N ILE A 211 4.52 -18.98 -1.42
CA ILE A 211 3.50 -18.86 -2.47
C ILE A 211 2.14 -18.67 -1.81
N ILE A 212 1.32 -17.80 -2.40
CA ILE A 212 -0.03 -17.50 -1.95
C ILE A 212 -0.98 -17.75 -3.11
N ASP A 213 -1.91 -18.69 -2.95
CA ASP A 213 -2.94 -19.00 -3.93
C ASP A 213 -4.31 -18.61 -3.38
N ALA A 214 -5.00 -17.69 -4.04
CA ALA A 214 -6.36 -17.30 -3.70
C ALA A 214 -7.36 -17.68 -4.80
N SER A 215 -8.55 -18.08 -4.37
CA SER A 215 -9.64 -18.49 -5.25
C SER A 215 -10.99 -17.95 -4.76
N LEU A 216 -11.77 -17.40 -5.68
CA LEU A 216 -13.19 -17.10 -5.52
C LEU A 216 -13.97 -18.42 -5.59
N LEU A 217 -14.58 -18.80 -4.47
CA LEU A 217 -15.37 -20.02 -4.38
C LEU A 217 -16.76 -19.82 -4.97
N ARG A 218 -17.41 -18.71 -4.60
CA ARG A 218 -18.71 -18.32 -5.16
C ARG A 218 -18.91 -16.82 -4.99
N ALA A 219 -19.63 -16.23 -5.93
CA ALA A 219 -20.14 -14.87 -5.85
C ALA A 219 -21.65 -14.88 -6.08
N GLY A 220 -22.40 -14.30 -5.14
CA GLY A 220 -23.81 -13.98 -5.30
C GLY A 220 -24.01 -12.47 -5.40
N LYS A 221 -25.27 -12.02 -5.41
CA LYS A 221 -25.62 -10.59 -5.57
C LYS A 221 -24.99 -9.69 -4.49
N LYS A 222 -24.97 -10.16 -3.24
CA LYS A 222 -24.55 -9.36 -2.07
C LYS A 222 -23.33 -9.89 -1.33
N LEU A 223 -22.93 -11.15 -1.54
CA LEU A 223 -21.79 -11.75 -0.86
C LEU A 223 -20.91 -12.53 -1.83
N ALA A 224 -19.59 -12.39 -1.67
CA ALA A 224 -18.58 -13.22 -2.30
C ALA A 224 -17.79 -13.98 -1.22
N PHE A 225 -17.48 -15.24 -1.48
CA PHE A 225 -16.75 -16.11 -0.58
C PHE A 225 -15.47 -16.56 -1.27
N LEU A 226 -14.34 -16.33 -0.62
CA LEU A 226 -13.01 -16.60 -1.14
C LEU A 226 -12.20 -17.39 -0.13
N GLU A 227 -11.23 -18.14 -0.65
CA GLU A 227 -10.21 -18.80 0.16
C GLU A 227 -8.81 -18.43 -0.33
N CYS A 228 -7.83 -18.63 0.55
CA CYS A 228 -6.43 -18.38 0.30
C CYS A 228 -5.58 -19.43 1.01
N GLU A 229 -4.51 -19.89 0.37
CA GLU A 229 -3.53 -20.79 0.98
C GLU A 229 -2.14 -20.19 0.85
N LEU A 230 -1.40 -20.15 1.96
CA LEU A 230 0.01 -19.77 2.00
C LEU A 230 0.85 -21.03 2.15
N ARG A 231 1.81 -21.24 1.26
CA ARG A 231 2.63 -22.46 1.20
C ARG A 231 4.12 -22.13 1.07
N HIS A 232 4.95 -22.94 1.72
CA HIS A 232 6.39 -22.92 1.52
C HIS A 232 6.72 -23.29 0.08
N LYS A 233 7.46 -22.47 -0.64
CA LYS A 233 7.83 -22.74 -2.04
C LYS A 233 8.75 -23.96 -2.19
N LYS A 234 9.58 -24.22 -1.17
CA LYS A 234 10.56 -25.33 -1.18
C LYS A 234 9.94 -26.73 -1.16
N ASP A 235 8.81 -26.91 -0.48
CA ASP A 235 8.21 -28.23 -0.20
C ASP A 235 6.68 -28.26 -0.31
N ASN A 236 6.07 -27.15 -0.73
CA ASN A 236 4.63 -26.95 -0.85
C ASN A 236 3.84 -27.12 0.46
N SER A 237 4.52 -27.13 1.61
CA SER A 237 3.87 -27.34 2.90
C SER A 237 3.06 -26.12 3.34
N LEU A 238 1.87 -26.39 3.90
CA LEU A 238 0.88 -25.35 4.21
C LEU A 238 1.28 -24.57 5.48
N ILE A 239 1.46 -23.27 5.31
CA ILE A 239 1.79 -22.30 6.38
C ILE A 239 0.49 -21.85 7.03
N ALA A 240 -0.47 -21.39 6.22
CA ALA A 240 -1.75 -20.91 6.69
C ALA A 240 -2.84 -21.09 5.63
N LYS A 241 -4.09 -21.19 6.09
CA LYS A 241 -5.29 -21.17 5.23
C LYS A 241 -6.22 -20.05 5.67
N GLY A 242 -6.52 -19.15 4.75
CA GLY A 242 -7.39 -18.00 4.94
C GLY A 242 -8.76 -18.19 4.28
N GLY A 243 -9.80 -17.67 4.91
CA GLY A 243 -11.12 -17.47 4.33
C GLY A 243 -11.48 -15.98 4.36
N HIS A 244 -12.18 -15.52 3.32
CA HIS A 244 -12.59 -14.12 3.21
C HIS A 244 -13.99 -14.03 2.62
N THR A 245 -14.92 -13.48 3.40
CA THR A 245 -16.26 -13.12 2.95
C THR A 245 -16.32 -11.61 2.72
N LYS A 246 -16.74 -11.21 1.52
CA LYS A 246 -16.94 -9.82 1.15
C LYS A 246 -18.38 -9.50 0.83
N PHE A 247 -18.84 -8.34 1.26
CA PHE A 247 -20.04 -7.71 0.72
C PHE A 247 -19.70 -7.12 -0.64
N VAL A 248 -20.52 -7.44 -1.63
CA VAL A 248 -20.33 -7.09 -3.04
C VAL A 248 -21.65 -6.56 -3.58
N ASP A 249 -21.62 -5.79 -4.64
CA ASP A 249 -22.82 -5.44 -5.40
C ASP A 249 -22.55 -5.76 -6.86
N PHE A 250 -23.02 -6.93 -7.28
CA PHE A 250 -23.00 -7.32 -8.69
C PHE A 250 -24.21 -6.67 -9.36
N GLN A 251 -23.95 -5.75 -10.30
CA GLN A 251 -24.96 -5.34 -11.27
C GLN A 251 -25.18 -6.44 -12.31
#